data_AF-A0A0F9CBU9-F1
#
_entry.id   AF-A0A0F9CBU9-F1
#
_cell.length_a   1.000
_cell.length_b   1.000
_cell.length_c   1.000
_cell.angle_alpha   90.00
_cell.angle_beta   90.00
_cell.angle_gamma   90.00
#
_symmetry.space_group_name_H-M   'P 1'
#
loop_
_entity.id
_entity.type
_entity.pdbx_description
1 polymer ?
#
loop_
_entity_poly.entity_id
_entity_poly.type
_entity_poly.pdbx_seq_one_letter_code
_entity_poly.pdbx_strand_id
1 'polypeptide(L)'
;MKRSINIENEMKRLKTSFPKTLENEVVNLLSLIKINSEHNAHWGYEFNLEKNPFEMPSRIYWEEHRLMEPKSLSQTSRTILACILTRHHNGFVREKYLNQIINSDEYWTTPYLVQLLGEYVVEILELVWDNFDSVNSSNLIDFIQENEIYWYKTKQRITSYWDCYHRYKNCPKEDYVGFKLINRIEELIKIKTIPNIGYS
;
A
#
# COMPACT_ATOMS: atom_id res chain seq x y z
N MET A 1 12.77 -0.84 29.17
CA MET A 1 11.33 -0.93 29.53
C MET A 1 10.58 -1.41 28.29
N LYS A 2 10.17 -2.68 28.21
CA LYS A 2 9.31 -3.15 27.11
C LYS A 2 7.99 -2.39 27.23
N ARG A 3 7.69 -1.47 26.31
CA ARG A 3 6.34 -0.89 26.22
C ARG A 3 5.37 -2.06 26.06
N SER A 4 4.30 -2.08 26.85
CA SER A 4 3.22 -3.05 26.64
C SER A 4 2.70 -2.92 25.20
N ILE A 5 2.43 -4.06 24.57
CA ILE A 5 1.79 -4.09 23.26
C ILE A 5 0.33 -3.68 23.46
N ASN A 6 -0.13 -2.68 22.71
CA ASN A 6 -1.47 -2.11 22.82
C ASN A 6 -2.28 -2.40 21.55
N ILE A 7 -2.68 -3.66 21.40
CA ILE A 7 -3.51 -4.13 20.27
C ILE A 7 -4.84 -3.39 20.21
N GLU A 8 -5.47 -3.09 21.34
CA GLU A 8 -6.76 -2.37 21.37
C GLU A 8 -6.67 -1.01 20.69
N ASN A 9 -5.58 -0.26 20.93
CA ASN A 9 -5.35 1.01 20.27
C ASN A 9 -5.04 0.84 18.77
N GLU A 10 -4.31 -0.20 18.37
CA GLU A 10 -4.09 -0.51 16.95
C GLU A 10 -5.41 -0.80 16.23
N MET A 11 -6.25 -1.67 16.81
CA MET A 11 -7.57 -2.00 16.28
C MET A 11 -8.47 -0.77 16.20
N LYS A 12 -8.44 0.11 17.21
CA LYS A 12 -9.20 1.37 17.20
C LYS A 12 -8.80 2.26 16.02
N ARG A 13 -7.51 2.39 15.74
CA ARG A 13 -7.01 3.23 14.64
C ARG A 13 -7.30 2.61 13.27
N LEU A 14 -7.22 1.29 13.14
CA LEU A 14 -7.54 0.59 11.89
C LEU A 14 -9.00 0.78 11.45
N LYS A 15 -9.93 0.94 12.38
CA LYS A 15 -11.34 1.28 12.07
C LYS A 15 -11.50 2.60 11.32
N THR A 16 -10.52 3.50 11.43
CA THR A 16 -10.50 4.79 10.75
C THR A 16 -9.45 4.86 9.64
N SER A 17 -8.84 3.74 9.26
CA SER A 17 -7.88 3.66 8.15
C SER A 17 -8.54 3.38 6.79
N PHE A 18 -9.85 3.10 6.79
CA PHE A 18 -10.64 2.77 5.60
C PHE A 18 -11.86 3.69 5.50
N PRO A 19 -12.43 3.86 4.29
CA PRO A 19 -13.67 4.61 4.10
C PRO A 19 -14.79 4.20 5.06
N LYS A 20 -15.61 5.16 5.46
CA LYS A 20 -16.71 4.95 6.43
C LYS A 20 -17.67 3.84 6.00
N THR A 21 -17.86 3.66 4.69
CA THR A 21 -18.68 2.58 4.10
C THR A 21 -18.20 1.18 4.47
N LEU A 22 -16.92 1.02 4.82
CA LEU A 22 -16.31 -0.24 5.23
C LEU A 22 -16.19 -0.43 6.74
N GLU A 23 -16.60 0.54 7.57
CA GLU A 23 -16.40 0.47 9.01
C GLU A 23 -16.95 -0.82 9.64
N ASN A 24 -18.15 -1.24 9.23
CA ASN A 24 -18.76 -2.48 9.71
C ASN A 24 -17.95 -3.72 9.29
N GLU A 25 -17.44 -3.77 8.06
CA GLU A 25 -16.57 -4.85 7.59
C GLU A 25 -15.27 -4.90 8.39
N VAL A 26 -14.63 -3.74 8.65
CA VAL A 26 -13.41 -3.65 9.46
C VAL A 26 -13.67 -4.12 10.89
N VAL A 27 -14.76 -3.66 11.52
CA VAL A 27 -15.14 -4.08 12.88
C VAL A 27 -15.39 -5.59 12.93
N ASN A 28 -16.14 -6.14 11.96
CA ASN A 28 -16.43 -7.56 11.88
C ASN A 28 -15.14 -8.38 11.70
N LEU A 29 -14.29 -8.03 10.72
CA LEU A 29 -12.98 -8.66 10.51
C LEU A 29 -12.16 -8.68 11.80
N LEU A 30 -12.01 -7.52 12.45
CA LEU A 30 -11.20 -7.37 13.66
C LEU A 30 -11.76 -8.17 14.86
N SER A 31 -13.07 -8.43 14.90
CA SER A 31 -13.68 -9.28 15.93
C SER A 31 -13.51 -10.79 15.66
N LEU A 32 -13.25 -11.16 14.40
CA LEU A 32 -13.14 -12.54 13.95
C LEU A 32 -11.70 -13.07 14.01
N ILE A 33 -10.70 -12.20 13.89
CA ILE A 33 -9.28 -12.58 13.91
C ILE A 33 -8.71 -12.48 15.32
N LYS A 34 -7.78 -13.38 15.65
CA LYS A 34 -6.96 -13.27 16.87
C LYS A 34 -5.61 -12.67 16.51
N ILE A 35 -5.32 -11.49 17.06
CA ILE A 35 -4.08 -10.76 16.80
C ILE A 35 -3.10 -11.01 17.93
N ASN A 36 -1.96 -11.59 17.62
CA ASN A 36 -0.76 -11.54 18.43
C ASN A 36 0.26 -10.66 17.72
N SER A 37 1.03 -9.85 18.44
CA SER A 37 2.04 -8.98 17.84
C SER A 37 3.32 -8.97 18.67
N GLU A 38 4.46 -8.94 18.01
CA GLU A 38 5.77 -8.89 18.69
C GLU A 38 6.07 -7.49 19.24
N HIS A 39 5.55 -6.47 18.57
CA HIS A 39 5.75 -5.05 18.87
C HIS A 39 4.49 -4.23 18.58
N ASN A 40 4.45 -3.01 19.11
CA ASN A 40 3.41 -2.06 18.73
C ASN A 40 3.58 -1.66 17.26
N ALA A 41 2.46 -1.51 16.56
CA ALA A 41 2.45 -0.91 15.24
C ALA A 41 3.00 0.52 15.27
N HIS A 42 3.77 0.85 14.25
CA HIS A 42 4.21 2.21 13.99
C HIS A 42 3.26 2.83 12.97
N TRP A 43 3.00 4.12 13.14
CA TRP A 43 2.05 4.88 12.34
C TRP A 43 2.71 6.13 11.78
N GLY A 44 2.04 6.84 10.88
CA GLY A 44 2.57 8.08 10.30
C GLY A 44 2.53 8.18 8.78
N TYR A 45 1.71 7.36 8.10
CA TYR A 45 1.35 7.62 6.71
C TYR A 45 -0.06 8.14 6.63
N GLU A 46 -0.15 9.42 6.27
CA GLU A 46 -1.40 10.14 6.03
C GLU A 46 -1.59 10.32 4.53
N PHE A 47 -2.83 10.16 4.07
CA PHE A 47 -3.23 10.30 2.68
C PHE A 47 -4.70 10.68 2.62
N ASN A 48 -5.14 11.21 1.49
CA ASN A 48 -6.54 11.46 1.20
C ASN A 48 -7.10 10.35 0.31
N LEU A 49 -8.35 9.96 0.58
CA LEU A 49 -9.20 9.22 -0.33
C LEU A 49 -10.53 9.95 -0.45
N GLU A 50 -10.96 10.25 -1.68
CA GLU A 50 -12.23 10.94 -1.95
C GLU A 50 -12.34 12.28 -1.18
N LYS A 51 -11.21 12.98 -1.04
CA LYS A 51 -10.98 14.23 -0.32
C LYS A 51 -11.08 14.11 1.20
N ASN A 52 -11.13 12.89 1.75
CA ASN A 52 -11.14 12.65 3.18
C ASN A 52 -9.77 12.18 3.67
N PRO A 53 -9.25 12.70 4.79
CA PRO A 53 -7.97 12.28 5.33
C PRO A 53 -8.08 10.93 6.03
N PHE A 54 -7.10 10.06 5.77
CA PHE A 54 -6.93 8.76 6.39
C PHE A 54 -5.49 8.59 6.86
N GLU A 55 -5.29 7.69 7.81
CA GLU A 55 -3.97 7.28 8.27
C GLU A 55 -3.86 5.76 8.20
N MET A 56 -2.71 5.26 7.71
CA MET A 56 -2.36 3.85 7.76
C MET A 56 -1.08 3.63 8.60
N PRO A 57 -0.88 2.43 9.15
CA PRO A 57 0.35 2.12 9.85
C PRO A 57 1.54 2.13 8.89
N SER A 58 2.66 2.69 9.35
CA SER A 58 3.94 2.57 8.64
C SER A 58 4.52 1.17 8.77
N ARG A 59 4.27 0.47 9.89
CA ARG A 59 4.68 -0.93 10.10
C ARG A 59 3.81 -1.62 11.14
N ILE A 60 3.42 -2.86 10.88
CA ILE A 60 2.78 -3.77 11.86
C ILE A 60 3.65 -5.01 12.12
N TYR A 61 3.46 -5.64 13.27
CA TYR A 61 4.24 -6.80 13.74
C TYR A 61 3.37 -7.99 14.11
N TRP A 62 2.20 -8.10 13.47
CA TRP A 62 1.25 -9.18 13.72
C TRP A 62 1.86 -10.53 13.34
N GLU A 63 1.71 -11.53 14.21
CA GLU A 63 2.15 -12.89 13.94
C GLU A 63 1.22 -13.54 12.89
N GLU A 64 1.53 -13.34 11.61
CA GLU A 64 0.69 -13.76 10.48
C GLU A 64 0.30 -15.26 10.54
N HIS A 65 1.24 -16.14 10.89
CA HIS A 65 1.00 -17.57 11.02
C HIS A 65 0.00 -17.95 12.14
N ARG A 66 -0.33 -17.01 13.05
CA ARG A 66 -1.32 -17.19 14.11
C ARG A 66 -2.63 -16.45 13.82
N LEU A 67 -2.72 -15.73 12.71
CA LEU A 67 -3.98 -15.19 12.23
C LEU A 67 -4.85 -16.38 11.81
N MET A 68 -5.73 -16.80 12.71
CA MET A 68 -6.77 -17.76 12.38
C MET A 68 -7.81 -17.05 11.52
N GLU A 69 -7.63 -17.09 10.21
CA GLU A 69 -8.61 -16.60 9.25
C GLU A 69 -9.79 -17.58 9.22
N PRO A 70 -11.01 -17.17 9.62
CA PRO A 70 -12.18 -18.02 9.43
C PRO A 70 -12.38 -18.28 7.94
N LYS A 71 -12.70 -19.54 7.57
CA LYS A 71 -13.07 -19.88 6.18
C LYS A 71 -14.23 -19.05 5.63
N SER A 72 -14.99 -18.39 6.50
CA SER A 72 -16.18 -17.59 6.21
C SER A 72 -15.93 -16.10 5.97
N LEU A 73 -14.67 -15.61 5.92
CA LEU A 73 -14.45 -14.18 5.62
C LEU A 73 -15.08 -13.80 4.28
N SER A 74 -15.70 -12.62 4.22
CA SER A 74 -16.16 -12.03 2.96
C SER A 74 -14.97 -11.69 2.07
N GLN A 75 -15.19 -11.51 0.76
CA GLN A 75 -14.11 -11.07 -0.13
C GLN A 75 -13.58 -9.69 0.30
N THR A 76 -14.46 -8.76 0.67
CA THR A 76 -14.09 -7.44 1.18
C THR A 76 -13.23 -7.53 2.44
N SER A 77 -13.61 -8.37 3.42
CA SER A 77 -12.83 -8.59 4.63
C SER A 77 -11.44 -9.18 4.33
N ARG A 78 -11.32 -10.09 3.35
CA ARG A 78 -10.01 -10.59 2.89
C ARG A 78 -9.16 -9.49 2.26
N THR A 79 -9.75 -8.65 1.41
CA THR A 79 -9.03 -7.53 0.79
C THR A 79 -8.59 -6.49 1.83
N ILE A 80 -9.44 -6.17 2.83
CA ILE A 80 -9.07 -5.30 3.96
C ILE A 80 -7.89 -5.89 4.75
N LEU A 81 -7.96 -7.19 5.07
CA LEU A 81 -6.88 -7.88 5.78
C LEU A 81 -5.57 -7.84 4.98
N ALA A 82 -5.65 -8.08 3.66
CA ALA A 82 -4.50 -8.01 2.77
C ALA A 82 -3.89 -6.60 2.75
N CYS A 83 -4.70 -5.53 2.64
CA CYS A 83 -4.23 -4.15 2.78
C CYS A 83 -3.47 -3.93 4.10
N ILE A 84 -4.01 -4.38 5.23
CA ILE A 84 -3.34 -4.26 6.53
C ILE A 84 -2.00 -5.01 6.52
N LEU A 85 -1.95 -6.22 5.98
CA LEU A 85 -0.75 -7.08 5.97
C LEU A 85 0.30 -6.64 4.95
N THR A 86 -0.03 -5.79 3.98
CA THR A 86 1.00 -5.06 3.19
C THR A 86 1.84 -4.11 4.04
N ARG A 87 1.41 -3.79 5.27
CA ARG A 87 2.18 -2.96 6.21
C ARG A 87 3.06 -3.80 7.14
N HIS A 88 3.13 -5.11 6.94
CA HIS A 88 3.86 -6.01 7.82
C HIS A 88 5.39 -5.80 7.77
N HIS A 89 6.08 -6.05 8.89
CA HIS A 89 7.52 -5.84 8.98
C HIS A 89 8.35 -6.78 8.07
N ASN A 90 7.83 -7.99 7.80
CA ASN A 90 8.45 -8.99 6.93
C ASN A 90 8.09 -8.76 5.45
N GLY A 91 9.10 -8.70 4.57
CA GLY A 91 8.93 -8.52 3.12
C GLY A 91 8.11 -9.62 2.44
N PHE A 92 8.30 -10.89 2.82
CA PHE A 92 7.55 -12.02 2.23
C PHE A 92 6.04 -11.93 2.51
N VAL A 93 5.66 -11.47 3.70
CA VAL A 93 4.26 -11.25 4.04
C VAL A 93 3.69 -10.11 3.19
N ARG A 94 4.45 -9.00 3.04
CA ARG A 94 4.00 -7.87 2.21
C ARG A 94 3.78 -8.28 0.77
N GLU A 95 4.71 -9.03 0.17
CA GLU A 95 4.61 -9.54 -1.19
C GLU A 95 3.43 -10.50 -1.36
N LYS A 96 3.23 -11.45 -0.42
CA LYS A 96 2.09 -12.37 -0.39
C LYS A 96 0.75 -11.64 -0.45
N TYR A 97 0.59 -10.59 0.36
CA TYR A 97 -0.68 -9.86 0.44
C TYR A 97 -0.83 -8.78 -0.61
N LEU A 98 0.27 -8.23 -1.15
CA LEU A 98 0.23 -7.40 -2.35
C LEU A 98 -0.34 -8.19 -3.54
N ASN A 99 0.10 -9.43 -3.74
CA ASN A 99 -0.45 -10.31 -4.79
C ASN A 99 -1.97 -10.47 -4.72
N GLN A 100 -2.59 -10.33 -3.54
CA GLN A 100 -4.04 -10.45 -3.38
C GLN A 100 -4.81 -9.16 -3.72
N ILE A 101 -4.15 -8.01 -3.76
CA ILE A 101 -4.79 -6.71 -3.97
C ILE A 101 -4.28 -5.98 -5.22
N ILE A 102 -3.27 -6.50 -5.90
CA ILE A 102 -2.60 -5.81 -7.02
C ILE A 102 -3.54 -5.55 -8.20
N ASN A 103 -4.53 -6.42 -8.40
CA ASN A 103 -5.57 -6.33 -9.43
C ASN A 103 -6.92 -5.83 -8.89
N SER A 104 -6.93 -5.24 -7.70
CA SER A 104 -8.14 -4.73 -7.08
C SER A 104 -8.65 -3.47 -7.79
N ASP A 105 -9.95 -3.44 -8.10
CA ASP A 105 -10.64 -2.26 -8.63
C ASP A 105 -11.18 -1.33 -7.54
N GLU A 106 -11.05 -1.74 -6.28
CA GLU A 106 -11.48 -0.95 -5.13
C GLU A 106 -10.53 0.23 -4.86
N TYR A 107 -11.00 1.47 -4.97
CA TYR A 107 -10.15 2.65 -4.85
C TYR A 107 -9.36 2.70 -3.53
N TRP A 108 -9.95 2.22 -2.44
CA TRP A 108 -9.36 2.19 -1.10
C TRP A 108 -8.18 1.22 -0.94
N THR A 109 -7.89 0.35 -1.91
CA THR A 109 -6.67 -0.49 -1.91
C THR A 109 -5.46 0.26 -2.46
N THR A 110 -5.68 1.29 -3.29
CA THR A 110 -4.63 2.05 -4.00
C THR A 110 -3.57 2.66 -3.08
N PRO A 111 -3.91 3.30 -1.93
CA PRO A 111 -2.89 3.87 -1.05
C PRO A 111 -1.89 2.82 -0.54
N TYR A 112 -2.37 1.60 -0.29
CA TYR A 112 -1.54 0.50 0.21
C TYR A 112 -0.55 0.00 -0.85
N LEU A 113 -0.97 -0.03 -2.12
CA LEU A 113 -0.08 -0.30 -3.26
C LEU A 113 0.95 0.83 -3.43
N VAL A 114 0.51 2.09 -3.47
CA VAL A 114 1.40 3.24 -3.71
C VAL A 114 2.42 3.41 -2.59
N GLN A 115 2.03 3.15 -1.34
CA GLN A 115 2.95 3.21 -0.21
C GLN A 115 4.08 2.18 -0.35
N LEU A 116 3.79 0.97 -0.86
CA LEU A 116 4.82 -0.05 -1.10
C LEU A 116 5.87 0.36 -2.14
N LEU A 117 5.49 1.19 -3.12
CA LEU A 117 6.44 1.70 -4.12
C LEU A 117 7.57 2.54 -3.51
N GLY A 118 7.28 3.18 -2.38
CA GLY A 118 8.22 4.02 -1.66
C GLY A 118 9.01 3.29 -0.60
N GLU A 119 9.12 1.96 -0.65
CA GLU A 119 9.81 1.13 0.34
C GLU A 119 11.08 0.48 -0.23
N TYR A 120 11.96 0.01 0.64
CA TYR A 120 13.32 -0.44 0.27
C TYR A 120 13.39 -1.88 -0.28
N VAL A 121 12.26 -2.56 -0.48
CA VAL A 121 12.23 -3.96 -0.93
C VAL A 121 12.05 -3.96 -2.44
N VAL A 122 13.13 -4.29 -3.16
CA VAL A 122 13.14 -4.23 -4.63
C VAL A 122 12.20 -5.29 -5.23
N GLU A 123 12.07 -6.44 -4.61
CA GLU A 123 11.21 -7.55 -5.05
C GLU A 123 9.74 -7.15 -5.07
N ILE A 124 9.32 -6.22 -4.20
CA ILE A 124 7.97 -5.65 -4.21
C ILE A 124 7.79 -4.74 -5.43
N LEU A 125 8.81 -3.97 -5.81
CA LEU A 125 8.77 -3.14 -7.01
C LEU A 125 8.73 -4.00 -8.28
N GLU A 126 9.52 -5.08 -8.31
CA GLU A 126 9.50 -6.07 -9.40
C GLU A 126 8.13 -6.71 -9.54
N LEU A 127 7.50 -7.13 -8.43
CA LEU A 127 6.14 -7.66 -8.45
C LEU A 127 5.13 -6.68 -9.04
N VAL A 128 5.20 -5.40 -8.66
CA VAL A 128 4.31 -4.37 -9.23
C VAL A 128 4.59 -4.14 -10.71
N TRP A 129 5.86 -4.13 -11.11
CA TRP A 129 6.25 -3.97 -12.51
C TRP A 129 5.73 -5.10 -13.40
N ASP A 130 5.92 -6.35 -12.97
CA ASP A 130 5.51 -7.54 -13.72
C ASP A 130 3.99 -7.67 -13.86
N ASN A 131 3.23 -7.07 -12.93
CA ASN A 131 1.77 -7.08 -12.93
C ASN A 131 1.17 -5.71 -13.24
N PHE A 132 1.97 -4.76 -13.76
CA PHE A 132 1.55 -3.36 -13.89
C PHE A 132 0.29 -3.21 -14.75
N ASP A 133 0.15 -4.01 -15.80
CA ASP A 133 -1.02 -4.00 -16.69
C ASP A 133 -2.31 -4.49 -16.00
N SER A 134 -2.20 -5.19 -14.87
CA SER A 134 -3.34 -5.58 -14.03
C SER A 134 -3.70 -4.53 -12.97
N VAL A 135 -2.83 -3.54 -12.74
CA VAL A 135 -3.10 -2.47 -11.79
C VAL A 135 -4.15 -1.54 -12.38
N ASN A 136 -5.18 -1.24 -11.59
CA ASN A 136 -6.20 -0.26 -11.99
C ASN A 136 -5.56 1.14 -12.15
N SER A 137 -5.23 1.48 -13.39
CA SER A 137 -4.51 2.71 -13.72
C SER A 137 -5.34 3.96 -13.44
N SER A 138 -6.68 3.89 -13.53
CA SER A 138 -7.52 5.04 -13.20
C SER A 138 -7.39 5.39 -11.72
N ASN A 139 -7.60 4.40 -10.85
CA ASN A 139 -7.47 4.54 -9.41
C ASN A 139 -6.08 5.04 -9.02
N LEU A 140 -5.03 4.50 -9.63
CA LEU A 140 -3.64 4.93 -9.39
C LEU A 140 -3.44 6.41 -9.72
N ILE A 141 -3.92 6.87 -10.88
CA ILE A 141 -3.79 8.27 -11.29
C ILE A 141 -4.63 9.18 -10.39
N ASP A 142 -5.88 8.79 -10.10
CA ASP A 142 -6.78 9.56 -9.23
C ASP A 142 -6.17 9.76 -7.83
N PHE A 143 -5.64 8.69 -7.24
CA PHE A 143 -4.97 8.77 -5.94
C PHE A 143 -3.76 9.69 -5.96
N ILE A 144 -2.92 9.63 -7.00
CA ILE A 144 -1.73 10.47 -7.12
C ILE A 144 -2.10 11.94 -7.29
N GLN A 145 -3.10 12.25 -8.12
CA GLN A 145 -3.59 13.62 -8.31
C GLN A 145 -4.23 14.19 -7.04
N GLU A 146 -4.91 13.34 -6.25
CA GLU A 146 -5.45 13.71 -4.95
C GLU A 146 -4.34 13.92 -3.88
N ASN A 147 -3.16 13.30 -4.09
CA ASN A 147 -2.08 13.21 -3.11
C ASN A 147 -0.69 13.54 -3.69
N GLU A 148 -0.56 14.65 -4.44
CA GLU A 148 0.67 14.99 -5.16
C GLU A 148 1.93 15.04 -4.26
N ILE A 149 1.79 15.57 -3.04
CA ILE A 149 2.89 15.63 -2.06
C ILE A 149 3.30 14.23 -1.60
N TYR A 150 2.33 13.32 -1.44
CA TYR A 150 2.59 11.93 -1.09
C TYR A 150 3.40 11.24 -2.19
N TRP A 151 2.96 11.39 -3.44
CA TRP A 151 3.65 10.84 -4.60
C TRP A 151 5.06 11.41 -4.77
N TYR A 152 5.23 12.72 -4.56
CA TYR A 152 6.55 13.35 -4.55
C TYR A 152 7.50 12.70 -3.51
N LYS A 153 7.02 12.47 -2.29
CA LYS A 153 7.80 11.77 -1.25
C LYS A 153 8.11 10.33 -1.63
N THR A 154 7.18 9.62 -2.27
CA THR A 154 7.41 8.26 -2.79
C THR A 154 8.57 8.23 -3.79
N LYS A 155 8.58 9.16 -4.77
CA LYS A 155 9.69 9.30 -5.73
C LYS A 155 11.04 9.60 -5.06
N GLN A 156 11.04 10.44 -4.02
CA GLN A 156 12.25 10.72 -3.24
C GLN A 156 12.77 9.46 -2.51
N ARG A 157 11.89 8.66 -1.92
CA ARG A 157 12.28 7.39 -1.27
C ARG A 157 12.86 6.40 -2.25
N ILE A 158 12.23 6.21 -3.42
CA ILE A 158 12.75 5.37 -4.51
C ILE A 158 14.18 5.79 -4.88
N THR A 159 14.40 7.10 -5.05
CA THR A 159 15.73 7.65 -5.36
C THR A 159 16.73 7.38 -4.24
N SER A 160 16.33 7.60 -2.99
CA SER A 160 17.19 7.38 -1.82
C SER A 160 17.59 5.91 -1.66
N TYR A 161 16.66 4.97 -1.86
CA TYR A 161 16.96 3.55 -1.72
C TYR A 161 17.83 3.03 -2.86
N TRP A 162 17.60 3.49 -4.08
CA TRP A 162 18.53 3.22 -5.18
C TRP A 162 19.94 3.72 -4.84
N ASP A 163 20.07 4.96 -4.36
CA ASP A 163 21.37 5.58 -4.06
C ASP A 163 22.13 4.84 -2.95
N CYS A 164 21.41 4.40 -1.91
CA CYS A 164 21.98 3.67 -0.78
C CYS A 164 22.34 2.23 -1.10
N TYR A 165 21.50 1.50 -1.85
CA TYR A 165 21.59 0.03 -1.93
C TYR A 165 21.91 -0.54 -3.31
N HIS A 166 21.72 0.22 -4.38
CA HIS A 166 21.79 -0.30 -5.76
C HIS A 166 22.82 0.42 -6.65
N ARG A 167 23.04 1.73 -6.47
CA ARG A 167 23.96 2.53 -7.29
C ARG A 167 25.35 1.89 -7.44
N TYR A 168 25.91 1.35 -6.35
CA TYR A 168 27.25 0.74 -6.36
C TYR A 168 27.27 -0.74 -6.77
N LYS A 169 26.11 -1.34 -7.09
CA LYS A 169 25.97 -2.73 -7.52
C LYS A 169 25.83 -2.87 -9.04
N ASN A 170 26.41 -1.94 -9.81
CA ASN A 170 26.24 -1.85 -11.26
C ASN A 170 24.77 -1.76 -11.71
N CYS A 171 23.92 -1.13 -10.91
CA CYS A 171 22.52 -0.88 -11.26
C CYS A 171 22.35 0.62 -11.58
N PRO A 172 22.53 1.04 -12.85
CA PRO A 172 22.24 2.41 -13.25
C PRO A 172 20.74 2.70 -13.08
N LYS A 173 20.36 3.99 -13.11
CA LYS A 173 18.96 4.38 -12.81
C LYS A 173 17.97 3.76 -13.78
N GLU A 174 18.38 3.65 -15.03
CA GLU A 174 17.59 3.13 -16.15
C GLU A 174 17.23 1.65 -15.96
N ASP A 175 18.08 0.91 -15.24
CA ASP A 175 17.88 -0.51 -14.98
C ASP A 175 17.07 -0.78 -13.71
N TYR A 176 17.11 0.15 -12.74
CA TYR A 176 16.39 0.02 -11.48
C TYR A 176 14.88 0.17 -11.68
N VAL A 177 14.14 -0.89 -11.33
CA VAL A 177 12.68 -1.00 -11.50
C VAL A 177 11.90 0.17 -10.90
N GLY A 178 12.37 0.74 -9.79
CA GLY A 178 11.72 1.89 -9.16
C GLY A 178 11.63 3.11 -10.09
N PHE A 179 12.67 3.38 -10.90
CA PHE A 179 12.61 4.48 -11.87
C PHE A 179 11.76 4.12 -13.09
N LYS A 180 11.74 2.85 -13.52
CA LYS A 180 10.84 2.38 -14.58
C LYS A 180 9.37 2.58 -14.20
N LEU A 181 9.01 2.22 -12.96
CA LEU A 181 7.67 2.45 -12.40
C LEU A 181 7.33 3.94 -12.34
N ILE A 182 8.23 4.80 -11.86
CA ILE A 182 8.01 6.25 -11.85
C ILE A 182 7.70 6.76 -13.26
N ASN A 183 8.54 6.42 -14.23
CA ASN A 183 8.37 6.90 -15.61
C ASN A 183 7.03 6.44 -16.19
N ARG A 184 6.69 5.16 -16.02
CA ARG A 184 5.43 4.59 -16.49
C ARG A 184 4.20 5.27 -15.88
N ILE A 185 4.23 5.53 -14.58
CA ILE A 185 3.13 6.21 -13.87
C ILE A 185 3.01 7.67 -14.32
N GLU A 186 4.13 8.38 -14.46
CA GLU A 186 4.13 9.77 -14.92
C GLU A 186 3.65 9.91 -16.37
N GLU A 187 3.94 8.93 -17.24
CA GLU A 187 3.38 8.86 -18.59
C GLU A 187 1.85 8.71 -18.56
N LEU A 188 1.31 7.82 -17.73
CA LEU A 188 -0.13 7.66 -17.56
C LEU A 188 -0.81 8.95 -17.08
N ILE A 189 -0.20 9.64 -16.11
CA ILE A 189 -0.70 10.93 -15.60
C ILE A 189 -0.73 11.97 -16.72
N LYS A 190 0.34 12.08 -17.52
CA LYS A 190 0.41 12.99 -18.67
C LYS A 190 -0.65 12.70 -19.72
N ILE A 191 -0.87 11.43 -20.05
CA ILE A 191 -1.88 11.04 -21.05
C ILE A 191 -3.28 11.47 -20.59
N LYS A 192 -3.61 11.30 -19.30
CA LYS A 192 -4.91 11.70 -18.73
C LYS A 192 -5.10 13.22 -18.71
N THR A 193 -4.03 14.01 -18.59
CA THR A 193 -4.11 15.48 -18.51
C THR A 193 -4.11 16.18 -19.86
N ILE A 194 -3.81 15.49 -20.97
CA ILE A 194 -3.99 16.04 -22.32
C ILE A 194 -5.49 16.17 -22.57
N PRO A 195 -6.04 17.38 -22.75
CA PRO A 195 -7.45 17.53 -23.08
C PRO A 195 -7.73 16.80 -24.39
N ASN A 196 -8.81 16.01 -24.42
CA ASN A 196 -9.32 15.41 -25.65
C ASN A 196 -9.71 16.56 -26.60
N ILE A 197 -8.77 17.00 -27.44
CA ILE A 197 -9.07 17.85 -28.59
C ILE A 197 -9.71 16.93 -29.61
N GLY A 198 -10.99 16.65 -29.40
CA GLY A 198 -11.82 15.99 -30.38
C GLY A 198 -11.87 16.88 -31.61
N TYR A 199 -11.23 16.43 -32.70
CA TYR A 199 -11.59 16.90 -34.02
C TYR A 199 -13.05 16.49 -34.24
N SER A 200 -13.93 17.48 -34.15
CA SER A 200 -15.30 17.41 -34.64
C SER A 200 -15.32 17.79 -36.12
#